data_AF-A0A9Q3KB59-F1
#
_entry.id   AF-A0A9Q3KB59-F1
#
_cell.length_a   1.000
_cell.length_b   1.000
_cell.length_c   1.000
_cell.angle_alpha   90.00
_cell.angle_beta   90.00
_cell.angle_gamma   90.00
#
_symmetry.space_group_name_H-M   'P 1'
#
loop_
_entity.id
_entity.type
_entity.pdbx_description
1 polymer ?
#
loop_
_entity_poly.entity_id
_entity_poly.type
_entity_poly.pdbx_seq_one_letter_code
_entity_poly.pdbx_strand_id
1 'polypeptide(L)'
;MNSIGRIIKEIIIPHRKGNIRLNPEFVVLNDAHIQGFLLGTDYQRMYGIDIYNSKNRHITIGTNKDKKFSLDIYQIASQDPLEELLEEFREGQFSTTLTSKQKLSLPKMLRKNRPAFAIGEEPLGKIKGHDIEVYLDVERPYPPMLRRPPYPASLETRKKIEKHINELLDMDEIRNIGLNEIVEINTPVLITWHDGKSRLCGDFRDLNNYTKADRHPIPRIPHGLDKLEKAKYITKMHCMKGFRQN
;
A
#
# COMPACT_ATOMS: atom_id res chain seq x y z
N MET A 1 -9.99 4.46 4.88
CA MET A 1 -10.94 5.50 5.35
C MET A 1 -11.17 6.45 4.20
N ASN A 2 -12.41 6.63 3.73
CA ASN A 2 -12.70 7.54 2.62
C ASN A 2 -12.82 8.97 3.15
N SER A 3 -11.99 9.89 2.64
CA SER A 3 -12.12 11.32 2.92
C SER A 3 -13.29 11.90 2.12
N ILE A 4 -14.20 12.57 2.81
CA ILE A 4 -15.37 13.25 2.23
C ILE A 4 -14.97 14.60 1.64
N GLY A 5 -13.90 15.22 2.16
CA GLY A 5 -13.41 16.49 1.65
C GLY A 5 -12.41 17.16 2.57
N ARG A 6 -11.93 18.32 2.14
CA ARG A 6 -10.91 19.11 2.83
C ARG A 6 -11.39 20.53 3.07
N ILE A 7 -11.19 21.04 4.28
CA ILE A 7 -11.48 22.43 4.66
C ILE A 7 -10.16 23.07 5.07
N ILE A 8 -9.74 24.09 4.33
CA ILE A 8 -8.61 24.95 4.72
C ILE A 8 -9.22 26.23 5.25
N LYS A 9 -9.01 26.52 6.54
CA LYS A 9 -9.52 27.74 7.16
C LYS A 9 -8.45 28.33 8.05
N GLU A 10 -8.06 29.57 7.77
CA GLU A 10 -7.16 30.30 8.66
C GLU A 10 -7.84 30.49 10.02
N ILE A 11 -7.18 30.03 11.08
CA ILE A 11 -7.61 30.22 12.46
C ILE A 11 -6.68 31.25 13.08
N ILE A 12 -7.24 32.39 13.43
CA ILE A 12 -6.55 33.44 14.18
C ILE A 12 -6.90 33.27 15.65
N ILE A 13 -5.92 32.90 16.46
CA ILE A 13 -6.05 32.78 17.91
C ILE A 13 -5.55 34.08 18.54
N PRO A 14 -6.44 34.93 19.08
CA PRO A 14 -6.04 36.16 19.74
C PRO A 14 -5.32 35.85 21.05
N HIS A 15 -4.09 36.35 21.22
CA HIS A 15 -3.29 36.11 22.42
C HIS A 15 -2.53 37.39 22.85
N ARG A 16 -2.32 37.54 24.16
CA ARG A 16 -1.76 38.79 24.76
C ARG A 16 -0.34 39.13 24.28
N LYS A 17 0.42 38.14 23.80
CA LYS A 17 1.80 38.30 23.28
C LYS A 17 1.88 38.39 21.74
N GLY A 18 0.74 38.51 21.06
CA GLY A 18 0.65 38.47 19.60
C GLY A 18 -0.31 37.39 19.14
N ASN A 19 -1.05 37.68 18.08
CA ASN A 19 -2.02 36.74 17.51
C ASN A 19 -1.29 35.59 16.84
N ILE A 20 -1.74 34.36 17.11
CA ILE A 20 -1.21 33.17 16.45
C ILE A 20 -2.09 32.89 15.25
N ARG A 21 -1.49 32.83 14.07
CA ARG A 21 -2.18 32.46 12.83
C ARG A 21 -1.81 31.02 12.51
N LEU A 22 -2.82 30.17 12.44
CA LEU A 22 -2.69 28.80 11.99
C LEU A 22 -3.40 28.67 10.65
N ASN A 23 -2.78 27.98 9.70
CA ASN A 23 -3.42 27.55 8.45
C ASN A 23 -3.65 26.04 8.49
N PRO A 24 -4.51 25.54 9.40
CA PRO A 24 -4.77 24.12 9.51
C PRO A 24 -5.51 23.59 8.27
N GLU A 25 -5.15 22.36 7.92
CA GLU A 25 -5.82 21.56 6.92
C GLU A 25 -6.75 20.56 7.64
N PHE A 26 -8.06 20.74 7.52
CA PHE A 26 -9.04 19.83 8.10
C PHE A 26 -9.48 18.81 7.05
N VAL A 27 -9.23 17.53 7.31
CA VAL A 27 -9.71 16.42 6.47
C VAL A 27 -10.96 15.82 7.10
N VAL A 28 -12.07 15.83 6.37
CA VAL A 28 -13.33 15.22 6.81
C VAL A 28 -13.33 13.76 6.38
N LEU A 29 -13.52 12.84 7.32
CA LEU A 29 -13.54 11.39 7.07
C LEU A 29 -14.95 10.84 7.30
N ASN A 30 -15.38 9.89 6.48
CA ASN A 30 -16.62 9.15 6.73
C ASN A 30 -16.35 8.03 7.76
N ASP A 31 -17.09 8.03 8.87
CA ASP A 31 -17.05 7.01 9.92
C ASP A 31 -15.62 6.63 10.40
N ALA A 32 -14.78 7.64 10.64
CA ALA A 32 -13.43 7.40 11.16
C ALA A 32 -13.46 6.94 12.62
N HIS A 33 -13.15 5.67 12.85
CA HIS A 33 -12.72 5.18 14.16
C HIS A 33 -11.28 5.64 14.43
N ILE A 34 -11.13 6.80 15.08
CA ILE A 34 -9.82 7.32 15.46
C ILE A 34 -9.33 6.56 16.70
N GLN A 35 -8.53 5.52 16.51
CA GLN A 35 -7.70 4.96 17.58
C GLN A 35 -6.46 5.84 17.77
N GLY A 36 -6.64 6.93 18.52
CA GLY A 36 -5.59 7.71 19.17
C GLY A 36 -4.43 8.19 18.31
N PHE A 37 -4.49 9.45 17.86
CA PHE A 37 -3.28 10.22 17.59
C PHE A 37 -3.48 11.68 18.02
N LEU A 38 -2.74 12.12 19.03
CA LEU A 38 -2.74 13.50 19.53
C LEU A 38 -1.29 13.93 19.71
N LEU A 39 -0.73 14.57 18.68
CA LEU A 39 0.54 15.27 18.76
C LEU A 39 0.26 16.73 19.18
N GLY A 40 1.02 17.26 20.14
CA GLY A 40 0.94 18.68 20.53
C GLY A 40 -0.07 19.03 21.63
N THR A 41 -0.40 18.08 22.53
CA THR A 41 -1.29 18.34 23.68
C THR A 41 -0.74 19.41 24.62
N ASP A 42 0.59 19.55 24.70
CA ASP A 42 1.29 20.63 25.41
C ASP A 42 0.98 22.01 24.82
N TYR A 43 1.04 22.15 23.49
CA TYR A 43 0.68 23.38 22.79
C TYR A 43 -0.82 23.69 22.93
N GLN A 44 -1.68 22.68 22.77
CA GLN A 44 -3.14 22.84 22.92
C GLN A 44 -3.51 23.28 24.34
N ARG A 45 -2.86 22.74 25.37
CA ARG A 45 -3.09 23.12 26.77
C ARG A 45 -2.54 24.51 27.09
N MET A 46 -1.39 24.87 26.52
CA MET A 46 -0.79 26.20 26.67
C MET A 46 -1.69 27.32 26.11
N TYR A 47 -2.43 27.03 25.03
CA TYR A 47 -3.36 27.98 24.39
C TYR A 47 -4.84 27.73 24.71
N GLY A 48 -5.15 26.76 25.59
CA GLY A 48 -6.49 26.47 26.07
C GLY A 48 -7.46 25.94 25.01
N ILE A 49 -6.97 25.20 24.02
CA ILE A 49 -7.77 24.62 22.93
C ILE A 49 -8.40 23.31 23.43
N ASP A 50 -9.73 23.24 23.43
CA ASP A 50 -10.48 22.05 23.81
C ASP A 50 -11.32 21.53 22.62
N ILE A 51 -11.06 20.28 22.22
CA ILE A 51 -11.60 19.63 21.01
C ILE A 51 -12.50 18.43 21.40
N TYR A 52 -13.23 18.50 22.52
CA TYR A 52 -14.27 17.50 22.79
C TYR A 52 -15.57 17.82 22.04
N ASN A 53 -15.93 16.91 21.14
CA ASN A 53 -17.15 16.96 20.32
C ASN A 53 -18.41 16.87 21.20
N SER A 54 -18.97 18.02 21.57
CA SER A 54 -20.17 18.10 22.43
C SER A 54 -21.44 18.23 21.59
N LYS A 55 -21.92 17.13 20.99
CA LYS A 55 -23.18 17.01 20.21
C LYS A 55 -23.37 17.97 19.00
N ASN A 56 -22.62 19.07 18.93
CA ASN A 56 -22.57 20.08 17.89
C ASN A 56 -21.10 20.34 17.52
N ARG A 57 -20.81 20.54 16.23
CA ARG A 57 -19.46 20.69 15.66
C ARG A 57 -18.83 22.07 15.97
N HIS A 58 -18.58 22.34 17.25
CA HIS A 58 -17.89 23.55 17.71
C HIS A 58 -16.50 23.22 18.27
N ILE A 59 -15.55 24.12 18.04
CA ILE A 59 -14.25 24.12 18.71
C ILE A 59 -14.21 25.32 19.65
N THR A 60 -13.67 25.12 20.86
CA THR A 60 -13.53 26.19 21.86
C THR A 60 -12.05 26.51 22.01
N ILE A 61 -11.69 27.80 21.93
CA ILE A 61 -10.30 28.26 22.06
C ILE A 61 -10.22 29.22 23.26
N GLY A 62 -9.55 28.77 24.31
CA GLY A 62 -9.38 29.47 25.59
C GLY A 62 -10.30 28.94 26.69
N THR A 63 -10.08 29.40 27.93
CA THR A 63 -10.85 29.02 29.13
C THR A 63 -12.31 29.51 29.12
N ASN A 64 -12.72 30.27 28.10
CA ASN A 64 -14.06 30.85 28.02
C ASN A 64 -14.96 30.00 27.10
N LYS A 65 -15.87 29.24 27.71
CA LYS A 65 -16.82 28.33 27.04
C LYS A 65 -17.80 29.02 26.08
N ASP A 66 -17.86 30.35 26.11
CA ASP A 66 -18.77 31.14 25.29
C ASP A 66 -18.19 31.50 23.91
N LYS A 67 -16.88 31.40 23.68
CA LYS A 67 -16.26 31.58 22.36
C LYS A 67 -16.26 30.28 21.57
N LYS A 68 -17.41 29.99 20.96
CA LYS A 68 -17.59 28.85 20.06
C LYS A 68 -17.25 29.25 18.64
N PHE A 69 -16.29 28.56 18.02
CA PHE A 69 -16.07 28.67 16.58
C PHE A 69 -16.94 27.62 15.89
N SER A 70 -17.91 28.05 15.08
CA SER A 70 -18.63 27.16 14.18
C SER A 70 -17.77 26.85 12.95
N LEU A 71 -17.63 25.57 12.67
CA LEU A 71 -17.19 25.10 11.35
C LEU A 71 -18.43 25.10 10.46
N ASP A 72 -18.70 26.22 9.79
CA ASP A 72 -19.72 26.28 8.75
C ASP A 72 -19.23 25.47 7.54
N ILE A 73 -19.85 24.31 7.30
CA ILE A 73 -19.43 23.33 6.28
C ILE A 73 -19.82 23.79 4.86
N TYR A 74 -20.33 25.01 4.68
CA TYR A 74 -20.86 25.49 3.39
C TYR A 74 -19.79 25.89 2.36
N GLN A 75 -18.51 25.80 2.70
CA GLN A 75 -17.42 25.87 1.73
C GLN A 75 -16.60 24.58 1.79
N ILE A 76 -17.25 23.46 1.45
CA ILE A 76 -16.50 22.42 0.73
C ILE A 76 -16.16 23.11 -0.59
N ALA A 77 -14.92 23.56 -0.75
CA ALA A 77 -14.42 23.88 -2.07
C ALA A 77 -14.66 22.61 -2.88
N SER A 78 -15.61 22.64 -3.81
CA SER A 78 -15.71 21.63 -4.84
C SER A 78 -14.41 21.77 -5.61
N GLN A 79 -13.39 20.97 -5.23
CA GLN A 79 -12.23 20.83 -6.08
C GLN A 79 -12.78 20.46 -7.45
N ASP A 80 -12.29 21.14 -8.48
CA ASP A 80 -12.61 20.74 -9.83
C ASP A 80 -12.29 19.24 -9.91
N PRO A 81 -13.27 18.36 -10.23
CA PRO A 81 -13.01 16.93 -10.34
C PRO A 81 -11.83 16.63 -11.27
N LEU A 82 -11.46 17.59 -12.13
CA LEU A 82 -10.28 17.58 -12.96
C LEU A 82 -8.95 17.75 -12.21
N GLU A 83 -8.88 18.68 -11.26
CA GLU A 83 -7.68 18.94 -10.46
C GLU A 83 -7.42 17.79 -9.50
N GLU A 84 -8.45 17.30 -8.81
CA GLU A 84 -8.36 16.15 -7.91
C GLU A 84 -7.83 14.90 -8.65
N LEU A 85 -8.33 14.67 -9.87
CA LEU A 85 -7.92 13.55 -10.70
C LEU A 85 -6.48 13.71 -11.21
N LEU A 86 -6.01 14.91 -11.49
CA LEU A 86 -4.60 15.14 -11.86
C LEU A 86 -3.68 15.07 -10.64
N GLU A 87 -4.17 15.43 -9.45
CA GLU A 87 -3.45 15.25 -8.19
C GLU A 87 -3.21 13.78 -7.86
N GLU A 88 -4.23 12.94 -8.06
CA GLU A 88 -4.17 11.49 -7.83
C GLU A 88 -3.07 10.79 -8.66
N PHE A 89 -2.75 11.35 -9.84
CA PHE A 89 -1.71 10.83 -10.75
C PHE A 89 -0.50 11.76 -10.90
N ARG A 90 -0.15 12.52 -9.86
CA ARG A 90 0.98 13.48 -9.87
C ARG A 90 2.33 12.90 -10.30
N GLU A 91 2.56 11.61 -10.07
CA GLU A 91 3.78 10.91 -10.49
C GLU A 91 3.77 10.53 -11.98
N GLY A 92 2.62 10.62 -12.65
CA GLY A 92 2.44 10.27 -14.05
C GLY A 92 3.11 11.27 -14.98
N GLN A 93 4.09 10.80 -15.75
CA GLN A 93 4.73 11.61 -16.79
C GLN A 93 3.93 11.52 -18.10
N PHE A 94 3.33 12.65 -18.51
CA PHE A 94 2.67 12.78 -19.79
C PHE A 94 3.59 13.42 -20.83
N SER A 95 3.55 12.96 -22.07
CA SER A 95 4.24 13.63 -23.17
C SER A 95 3.75 15.08 -23.32
N THR A 96 4.67 15.98 -23.65
CA THR A 96 4.39 17.39 -23.95
C THR A 96 3.54 17.57 -25.20
N THR A 97 3.54 16.58 -26.10
CA THR A 97 2.79 16.59 -27.37
C THR A 97 1.30 16.27 -27.21
N LEU A 98 0.86 15.83 -26.03
CA LEU A 98 -0.55 15.49 -25.80
C LEU A 98 -1.39 16.73 -25.50
N THR A 99 -2.57 16.80 -26.10
CA THR A 99 -3.57 17.84 -25.80
C THR A 99 -4.13 17.67 -24.37
N SER A 100 -4.65 18.76 -23.79
CA SER A 100 -5.27 18.71 -22.45
C SER A 100 -6.38 17.65 -22.39
N LYS A 101 -7.21 17.54 -23.43
CA LYS A 101 -8.29 16.53 -23.50
C LYS A 101 -7.74 15.09 -23.49
N GLN A 102 -6.63 14.82 -24.16
CA GLN A 102 -5.97 13.50 -24.17
C GLN A 102 -5.32 13.17 -22.84
N LYS A 103 -4.65 14.15 -22.20
CA LYS A 103 -4.05 13.97 -20.86
C LYS A 103 -5.10 13.58 -19.83
N LEU A 104 -6.32 14.10 -19.96
CA LEU A 104 -7.45 13.78 -19.08
C LEU A 104 -8.11 12.43 -19.35
N SER A 105 -7.88 11.83 -20.52
CA SER A 105 -8.53 10.56 -20.89
C SER A 105 -7.97 9.37 -20.10
N LEU A 106 -6.65 9.38 -19.85
CA LEU A 106 -5.95 8.31 -19.13
C LEU A 106 -6.41 8.20 -17.67
N PRO A 107 -6.33 9.27 -16.84
CA PRO A 107 -6.74 9.15 -15.44
C PRO A 107 -8.24 8.83 -15.28
N LYS A 108 -9.10 9.28 -16.22
CA LYS A 108 -10.51 8.84 -16.27
C LYS A 108 -10.64 7.33 -16.52
N MET A 109 -9.84 6.79 -17.43
CA MET A 109 -9.81 5.35 -17.72
C MET A 109 -9.25 4.55 -16.55
N LEU A 110 -8.18 5.04 -15.90
CA LEU A 110 -7.59 4.40 -14.72
C LEU A 110 -8.59 4.35 -13.56
N ARG A 111 -9.31 5.46 -13.30
CA ARG A 111 -10.35 5.50 -12.28
C ARG A 111 -11.54 4.59 -12.61
N LYS A 112 -11.96 4.55 -13.88
CA LYS A 112 -13.02 3.61 -14.32
C LYS A 112 -12.62 2.15 -14.08
N ASN A 113 -11.34 1.82 -14.28
CA ASN A 113 -10.80 0.47 -14.12
C ASN A 113 -9.97 0.32 -12.84
N ARG A 114 -10.29 1.12 -11.80
CA ARG A 114 -9.55 1.14 -10.52
C ARG A 114 -9.23 -0.24 -9.94
N PRO A 115 -10.14 -1.25 -9.94
CA PRO A 115 -9.81 -2.56 -9.36
C PRO A 115 -8.75 -3.35 -10.14
N ALA A 116 -8.44 -2.98 -11.38
CA ALA A 116 -7.40 -3.66 -12.18
C ALA A 116 -5.98 -3.12 -11.88
N PHE A 117 -5.86 -1.96 -11.24
CA PHE A 117 -4.59 -1.30 -10.99
C PHE A 117 -4.30 -1.27 -9.49
N ALA A 118 -3.18 -1.88 -9.09
CA ALA A 118 -2.68 -1.79 -7.72
C ALA A 118 -2.01 -0.44 -7.50
N ILE A 119 -2.43 0.29 -6.46
CA ILE A 119 -1.80 1.54 -6.02
C ILE A 119 -1.19 1.32 -4.64
N GLY A 120 0.13 1.46 -4.52
CA GLY A 120 0.83 1.36 -3.24
C GLY A 120 0.72 -0.02 -2.59
N GLU A 121 0.20 -0.06 -1.36
CA GLU A 121 0.12 -1.24 -0.49
C GLU A 121 -1.27 -1.90 -0.48
N GLU A 122 -2.13 -1.59 -1.45
CA GLU A 122 -3.41 -2.30 -1.59
C GLU A 122 -3.20 -3.81 -1.75
N PRO A 123 -4.14 -4.64 -1.22
CA PRO A 123 -4.03 -6.08 -1.30
C PRO A 123 -3.93 -6.50 -2.76
N LEU A 124 -2.97 -7.37 -3.05
CA LEU A 124 -2.78 -7.88 -4.40
C LEU A 124 -4.04 -8.62 -4.84
N GLY A 125 -4.37 -8.51 -6.13
CA GLY A 125 -5.40 -9.35 -6.71
C GLY A 125 -5.00 -10.83 -6.59
N LYS A 126 -5.97 -11.69 -6.30
CA LYS A 126 -5.80 -13.14 -6.27
C LYS A 126 -6.54 -13.80 -7.43
N ILE A 127 -5.83 -14.58 -8.24
CA ILE A 127 -6.35 -15.39 -9.32
C ILE A 127 -7.09 -16.57 -8.69
N LYS A 128 -8.34 -16.80 -9.09
CA LYS A 128 -9.17 -17.90 -8.55
C LYS A 128 -9.24 -19.03 -9.57
N GLY A 129 -9.09 -20.27 -9.10
CA GLY A 129 -9.26 -21.47 -9.92
C GLY A 129 -8.06 -21.86 -10.78
N HIS A 130 -6.89 -21.28 -10.50
CA HIS A 130 -5.63 -21.59 -11.16
C HIS A 130 -4.54 -21.99 -10.15
N ASP A 131 -4.94 -22.80 -9.16
CA ASP A 131 -3.99 -23.37 -8.21
C ASP A 131 -2.94 -24.20 -8.96
N ILE A 132 -1.68 -24.03 -8.58
CA ILE A 132 -0.55 -24.70 -9.23
C ILE A 132 -0.19 -25.95 -8.43
N GLU A 133 -0.26 -27.11 -9.09
CA GLU A 133 0.30 -28.35 -8.57
C GLU A 133 1.80 -28.43 -8.89
N VAL A 134 2.62 -28.62 -7.85
CA VAL A 134 4.06 -28.83 -7.97
C VAL A 134 4.36 -30.31 -7.80
N TYR A 135 4.89 -30.95 -8.84
CA TYR A 135 5.25 -32.36 -8.81
C TYR A 135 6.73 -32.54 -8.46
N LEU A 136 7.02 -33.53 -7.62
CA LEU A 136 8.38 -33.91 -7.27
C LEU A 136 8.77 -35.21 -7.99
N ASP A 137 10.06 -35.34 -8.30
CA ASP A 137 10.66 -36.55 -8.90
C ASP A 137 11.02 -37.62 -7.84
N VAL A 138 10.59 -37.42 -6.59
CA VAL A 138 10.81 -38.33 -5.46
C VAL A 138 9.50 -38.59 -4.72
N GLU A 139 9.35 -39.82 -4.25
CA GLU A 139 8.20 -40.24 -3.45
C GLU A 139 8.51 -40.23 -1.95
N ARG A 140 7.47 -40.44 -1.14
CA ARG A 140 7.64 -40.57 0.32
C ARG A 140 8.29 -41.92 0.66
N PRO A 141 9.17 -41.98 1.67
CA PRO A 141 9.63 -40.86 2.50
C PRO A 141 10.62 -39.95 1.77
N TYR A 142 10.41 -38.63 1.89
CA TYR A 142 11.27 -37.64 1.21
C TYR A 142 12.71 -37.64 1.75
N PRO A 143 13.70 -37.31 0.90
CA PRO A 143 15.10 -37.21 1.30
C PRO A 143 15.32 -36.22 2.47
N PRO A 144 16.26 -36.49 3.40
CA PRO A 144 16.57 -35.58 4.50
C PRO A 144 16.98 -34.16 4.04
N MET A 145 17.49 -34.01 2.82
CA MET A 145 17.84 -32.72 2.22
C MET A 145 16.63 -31.80 2.00
N LEU A 146 15.41 -32.34 1.97
CA LEU A 146 14.18 -31.54 1.93
C LEU A 146 13.70 -31.12 3.33
N ARG A 147 14.44 -31.50 4.39
CA ARG A 147 14.15 -31.16 5.79
C ARG A 147 15.25 -30.30 6.42
N ARG A 148 15.41 -29.07 5.93
CA ARG A 148 16.54 -28.21 6.29
C ARG A 148 16.23 -27.30 7.49
N PRO A 149 17.12 -27.21 8.49
CA PRO A 149 16.94 -26.29 9.60
C PRO A 149 17.11 -24.83 9.15
N PRO A 150 16.53 -23.86 9.88
CA PRO A 150 16.79 -22.45 9.66
C PRO A 150 18.28 -22.12 9.76
N TYR A 151 18.73 -21.18 8.93
CA TYR A 151 20.11 -20.69 9.03
C TYR A 151 20.35 -19.94 10.35
N PRO A 152 21.56 -20.02 10.93
CA PRO A 152 21.95 -19.14 12.02
C PRO A 152 21.83 -17.68 11.59
N ALA A 153 21.15 -16.87 12.40
CA ALA A 153 20.91 -15.46 12.13
C ALA A 153 21.23 -14.61 13.36
N SER A 154 21.86 -13.46 13.14
CA SER A 154 22.06 -12.45 14.18
C SER A 154 20.72 -11.91 14.68
N LEU A 155 20.71 -11.26 15.85
CA LEU A 155 19.51 -10.64 16.39
C LEU A 155 18.89 -9.62 15.43
N GLU A 156 19.73 -8.83 14.74
CA GLU A 156 19.25 -7.86 13.76
C GLU A 156 18.62 -8.52 12.53
N THR A 157 19.24 -9.60 12.04
CA THR A 157 18.69 -10.36 10.90
C THR A 157 17.37 -11.01 11.29
N ARG A 158 17.26 -11.58 12.49
CA ARG A 158 15.99 -12.16 12.98
C ARG A 158 14.87 -11.13 13.04
N LYS A 159 15.13 -9.93 13.57
CA LYS A 159 14.14 -8.83 13.58
C LYS A 159 13.66 -8.47 12.17
N LYS A 160 14.57 -8.48 11.19
CA LYS A 160 14.21 -8.23 9.78
C LYS A 160 13.38 -9.37 9.19
N ILE A 161 13.76 -10.62 9.46
CA ILE A 161 12.98 -11.80 9.03
C ILE A 161 11.56 -11.73 9.59
N GLU A 162 11.42 -11.50 10.90
CA GLU A 162 10.13 -11.40 11.58
C GLU A 162 9.28 -10.27 11.01
N LYS A 163 9.87 -9.09 10.77
CA LYS A 163 9.19 -7.97 10.11
C LYS A 163 8.62 -8.39 8.75
N HIS A 164 9.44 -8.99 7.88
CA HIS A 164 8.98 -9.44 6.56
C HIS A 164 7.90 -10.54 6.66
N ILE A 165 8.03 -11.48 7.60
CA ILE A 165 7.02 -12.52 7.81
C ILE A 165 5.67 -11.91 8.23
N ASN A 166 5.68 -10.95 9.15
CA ASN A 166 4.45 -10.27 9.57
C ASN A 166 3.80 -9.49 8.42
N GLU A 167 4.59 -8.78 7.62
CA GLU A 167 4.07 -8.11 6.42
C GLU A 167 3.42 -9.09 5.43
N LEU A 168 4.01 -10.28 5.24
CA LEU A 168 3.44 -11.32 4.37
C LEU A 168 2.16 -11.94 4.96
N LEU A 169 2.08 -12.09 6.28
CA LEU A 169 0.88 -12.56 6.99
C LEU A 169 -0.25 -11.51 6.89
N ASP A 170 0.06 -10.23 7.09
CA ASP A 170 -0.90 -9.13 7.00
C ASP A 170 -1.47 -8.98 5.58
N MET A 171 -0.67 -9.32 4.57
CA MET A 171 -1.08 -9.35 3.15
C MET A 171 -1.81 -10.65 2.75
N ASP A 172 -2.01 -11.61 3.66
CA ASP A 172 -2.59 -12.95 3.40
C ASP A 172 -1.82 -13.71 2.29
N GLU A 173 -0.53 -13.43 2.12
CA GLU A 173 0.35 -14.10 1.15
C GLU A 173 0.92 -15.42 1.72
N ILE A 174 1.06 -15.51 3.05
CA ILE A 174 1.46 -16.72 3.77
C ILE A 174 0.53 -16.97 4.94
N ARG A 175 0.57 -18.19 5.49
CA ARG A 175 -0.20 -18.54 6.69
C ARG A 175 0.64 -19.36 7.66
N ASN A 176 0.22 -19.34 8.92
CA ASN A 176 0.72 -20.30 9.90
C ASN A 176 0.21 -21.71 9.55
N ILE A 177 1.06 -22.70 9.80
CA ILE A 177 0.73 -24.12 9.65
C ILE A 177 -0.14 -24.52 10.86
N GLY A 178 -1.26 -25.21 10.62
CA GLY A 178 -2.14 -25.68 11.68
C GLY A 178 -1.50 -26.77 12.55
N LEU A 179 -1.97 -26.90 13.80
CA LEU A 179 -1.46 -27.89 14.77
C LEU A 179 -1.54 -29.34 14.29
N ASN A 180 -2.51 -29.64 13.40
CA ASN A 180 -2.74 -30.98 12.86
C ASN A 180 -2.11 -31.18 11.47
N GLU A 181 -1.42 -30.17 10.93
CA GLU A 181 -0.77 -30.26 9.62
C GLU A 181 0.65 -30.82 9.76
N ILE A 182 0.95 -31.89 9.01
CA ILE A 182 2.27 -32.49 8.98
C ILE A 182 3.07 -31.84 7.85
N VAL A 183 4.21 -31.24 8.19
CA VAL A 183 5.13 -30.64 7.23
C VAL A 183 6.31 -31.57 7.01
N GLU A 184 6.39 -32.16 5.83
CA GLU A 184 7.47 -33.11 5.49
C GLU A 184 8.62 -32.48 4.72
N ILE A 185 8.41 -31.26 4.21
CA ILE A 185 9.36 -30.47 3.43
C ILE A 185 9.44 -29.08 4.06
N ASN A 186 10.66 -28.62 4.39
CA ASN A 186 10.89 -27.25 4.83
C ASN A 186 12.16 -26.67 4.20
N THR A 187 12.09 -25.38 3.89
CA THR A 187 13.17 -24.65 3.23
C THR A 187 13.53 -23.43 4.08
N PRO A 188 14.81 -23.19 4.41
CA PRO A 188 15.20 -22.04 5.21
C PRO A 188 15.04 -20.75 4.42
N VAL A 189 14.81 -19.67 5.15
CA VAL A 189 14.79 -18.31 4.63
C VAL A 189 16.02 -17.54 5.10
N LEU A 190 16.43 -16.55 4.31
CA LEU A 190 17.52 -15.64 4.62
C LEU A 190 17.17 -14.21 4.21
N ILE A 191 17.92 -13.24 4.74
CA ILE A 191 17.84 -11.85 4.31
C ILE A 191 18.92 -11.58 3.28
N THR A 192 18.52 -11.04 2.14
CA THR A 192 19.43 -10.46 1.14
C THR A 192 19.27 -8.95 1.11
N TRP A 193 20.31 -8.24 0.67
CA TRP A 193 20.33 -6.78 0.60
C TRP A 193 20.45 -6.33 -0.84
N HIS A 194 19.64 -5.34 -1.21
CA HIS A 194 19.69 -4.71 -2.52
C HIS A 194 19.27 -3.24 -2.39
N ASP A 195 20.11 -2.32 -2.88
CA ASP A 195 19.90 -0.87 -2.81
C ASP A 195 19.53 -0.36 -1.40
N GLY A 196 20.22 -0.88 -0.37
CA GLY A 196 19.97 -0.50 1.03
C GLY A 196 18.66 -1.06 1.61
N LYS A 197 17.87 -1.82 0.85
CA LYS A 197 16.66 -2.50 1.33
C LYS A 197 16.93 -3.99 1.56
N SER A 198 16.41 -4.50 2.67
CA SER A 198 16.42 -5.94 2.97
C SER A 198 15.27 -6.66 2.26
N ARG A 199 15.50 -7.88 1.79
CA ARG A 199 14.50 -8.77 1.17
C ARG A 199 14.55 -10.15 1.81
N LEU A 200 13.38 -10.72 2.13
CA LEU A 200 13.27 -12.12 2.55
C LEU A 200 13.36 -13.05 1.33
N CYS A 201 14.28 -14.02 1.37
CA CYS A 201 14.50 -14.99 0.29
C CYS A 201 14.45 -16.42 0.83
N GLY A 202 13.63 -17.28 0.22
CA GLY A 202 13.63 -18.73 0.47
C GLY A 202 14.73 -19.42 -0.32
N ASP A 203 15.44 -20.36 0.30
CA ASP A 203 16.50 -21.13 -0.33
C ASP A 203 16.01 -22.44 -0.95
N PHE A 204 15.30 -22.36 -2.06
CA PHE A 204 14.68 -23.52 -2.71
C PHE A 204 15.64 -24.42 -3.50
N ARG A 205 16.97 -24.29 -3.35
CA ARG A 205 17.94 -25.03 -4.18
C ARG A 205 17.76 -26.54 -4.09
N ASP A 206 17.65 -27.07 -2.87
CA ASP A 206 17.45 -28.51 -2.68
C ASP A 206 16.07 -28.95 -3.18
N LEU A 207 15.02 -28.17 -2.91
CA LEU A 207 13.68 -28.44 -3.43
C LEU A 207 13.68 -28.52 -4.96
N ASN A 208 14.30 -27.54 -5.63
CA ASN A 208 14.35 -27.46 -7.09
C ASN A 208 15.06 -28.67 -7.73
N ASN A 209 16.02 -29.30 -7.05
CA ASN A 209 16.69 -30.51 -7.57
C ASN A 209 15.74 -31.73 -7.63
N TYR A 210 14.67 -31.70 -6.82
CA TYR A 210 13.66 -32.74 -6.76
C TYR A 210 12.33 -32.31 -7.39
N THR A 211 12.24 -31.09 -7.94
CA THR A 211 11.02 -30.58 -8.58
C THR A 211 11.03 -30.92 -10.06
N LYS A 212 9.95 -31.56 -10.52
CA LYS A 212 9.75 -31.85 -11.94
C LYS A 212 9.59 -30.54 -12.71
N ALA A 213 10.49 -30.29 -13.67
CA ALA A 213 10.46 -29.07 -14.45
C ALA A 213 9.20 -28.98 -15.33
N ASP A 214 8.43 -27.90 -15.18
CA ASP A 214 7.37 -27.55 -16.11
C ASP A 214 8.01 -27.03 -17.42
N ARG A 215 7.69 -27.68 -18.54
CA ARG A 215 8.25 -27.38 -19.86
C ARG A 215 7.31 -26.45 -20.65
N HIS A 216 6.79 -25.42 -20.01
CA HIS A 216 6.03 -24.38 -20.69
C HIS A 216 6.96 -23.48 -21.51
N PRO A 217 6.75 -23.33 -22.84
CA PRO A 217 7.64 -22.55 -23.68
C PRO A 217 7.48 -21.06 -23.39
N ILE A 218 8.51 -20.44 -22.82
CA ILE A 218 8.57 -18.98 -22.69
C ILE A 218 8.87 -18.40 -24.09
N PRO A 219 8.00 -17.53 -24.64
CA PRO A 219 8.25 -16.94 -25.95
C PRO A 219 9.53 -16.11 -25.94
N ARG A 220 10.36 -16.26 -26.97
CA ARG A 220 11.59 -15.47 -27.11
C ARG A 220 11.24 -14.01 -27.43
N ILE A 221 12.06 -13.09 -26.91
CA ILE A 221 11.87 -11.65 -27.10
C ILE A 221 11.72 -11.26 -28.59
N PRO A 222 12.52 -11.76 -29.55
CA PRO A 222 12.37 -11.39 -30.97
C PRO A 222 11.00 -11.72 -31.53
N HIS A 223 10.42 -12.88 -31.17
CA HIS A 223 9.08 -13.26 -31.64
C HIS A 223 7.99 -12.31 -31.13
N GLY A 224 8.21 -11.68 -29.98
CA GLY A 224 7.35 -10.62 -29.48
C GLY A 224 7.52 -9.32 -30.26
N LEU A 225 8.75 -8.96 -30.62
CA LEU A 225 9.07 -7.75 -31.38
C LEU A 225 8.52 -7.79 -32.81
N ASP A 226 8.60 -8.94 -33.48
CA ASP A 226 8.05 -9.12 -34.84
C ASP A 226 6.53 -8.85 -34.86
N LYS A 227 5.82 -9.23 -33.79
CA LYS A 227 4.39 -8.93 -33.64
C LYS A 227 4.10 -7.45 -33.42
N LEU A 228 5.07 -6.70 -32.90
CA LEU A 228 4.95 -5.26 -32.64
C LEU A 228 5.34 -4.40 -33.86
N GLU A 229 6.01 -4.95 -34.87
CA GLU A 229 6.49 -4.21 -36.04
C GLU A 229 5.38 -3.40 -36.74
N LYS A 230 4.16 -3.96 -36.81
CA LYS A 230 3.00 -3.32 -37.45
C LYS A 230 2.10 -2.55 -36.46
N ALA A 231 2.47 -2.48 -35.18
CA ALA A 231 1.66 -1.81 -34.17
C ALA A 231 1.80 -0.30 -34.29
N LYS A 232 0.68 0.40 -34.51
CA LYS A 232 0.64 1.87 -34.52
C LYS A 232 0.72 2.47 -33.12
N TYR A 233 0.30 1.72 -32.11
CA TYR A 233 0.29 2.10 -30.71
C TYR A 233 0.74 0.92 -29.86
N ILE A 234 1.60 1.17 -28.88
CA ILE A 234 2.11 0.15 -27.97
C ILE A 234 1.73 0.56 -26.54
N THR A 235 1.15 -0.37 -25.79
CA THR A 235 0.89 -0.21 -24.36
C THR A 235 1.66 -1.29 -23.61
N LYS A 236 2.43 -0.87 -22.61
CA LYS A 236 3.19 -1.76 -21.75
C LYS A 236 2.58 -1.72 -20.35
N MET A 237 2.20 -2.88 -19.84
CA MET A 237 1.68 -3.04 -18.49
C MET A 237 2.56 -4.04 -17.74
N HIS A 238 2.70 -3.85 -16.43
CA HIS A 238 3.45 -4.73 -15.55
C HIS A 238 2.54 -5.20 -14.42
N CYS A 239 2.49 -6.50 -14.19
CA CYS A 239 1.81 -7.07 -13.03
C CYS A 239 2.66 -6.82 -11.77
N MET A 240 2.09 -6.10 -10.80
CA MET A 240 2.74 -5.89 -9.50
C MET A 240 2.82 -7.22 -8.76
N LYS A 241 4.04 -7.66 -8.40
CA LYS A 241 4.27 -8.91 -7.64
C LYS A 241 3.53 -10.14 -8.22
N GLY A 242 3.57 -10.32 -9.55
CA GLY A 242 2.75 -11.34 -10.24
C GLY A 242 2.80 -12.77 -9.68
N PHE A 243 3.94 -13.25 -9.17
CA PHE A 243 4.05 -14.57 -8.55
C PHE A 243 3.24 -14.75 -7.26
N ARG A 244 2.82 -13.66 -6.62
CA ARG A 244 2.08 -13.65 -5.36
C ARG A 244 0.57 -13.50 -5.55
N GLN A 245 0.12 -13.48 -6.80
CA GLN A 245 -1.28 -13.31 -7.17
C GLN A 245 -1.99 -14.65 -7.42
N ASN A 246 -1.32 -15.79 -7.18
CA ASN A 246 -1.96 -17.10 -7.26
C ASN A 246 -2.78 -17.42 -6.01
#